data_AF-T1CHZ0-F1
#
_entry.id   AF-T1CHZ0-F1
#
_cell.length_a   1.000
_cell.length_b   1.000
_cell.length_c   1.000
_cell.angle_alpha   90.00
_cell.angle_beta   90.00
_cell.angle_gamma   90.00
#
_symmetry.space_group_name_H-M   'P 1'
#
loop_
_entity.id
_entity.type
_entity.pdbx_description
1 polymer ?
#
loop_
_entity_poly.entity_id
_entity_poly.type
_entity_poly.pdbx_seq_one_letter_code
_entity_poly.pdbx_strand_id
1 'polypeptide(L)'
;ANVICPGFVRTPLVEKQIPEQARELGISQDEVIKNVMLKDTVDGEFTTTADIANLALFLAAFPSNALTGQSIIASHGWCMN
;
A
#
# COMPACT_ATOMS: atom_id res chain seq x y z
N ALA A 1 -14.37 -4.63 15.21
CA ALA A 1 -13.36 -3.64 14.79
C ALA A 1 -12.22 -4.37 14.09
N ASN A 2 -11.70 -3.82 13.01
CA ASN A 2 -10.60 -4.38 12.22
C ASN A 2 -9.55 -3.30 11.95
N VAL A 3 -8.35 -3.71 11.55
CA VAL A 3 -7.26 -2.82 11.12
C VAL A 3 -6.97 -3.08 9.65
N ILE A 4 -6.84 -2.01 8.86
CA ILE A 4 -6.34 -2.09 7.47
C ILE A 4 -4.85 -1.76 7.51
N CYS A 5 -4.04 -2.67 6.99
CA CYS A 5 -2.58 -2.59 6.96
C CYS A 5 -2.12 -2.46 5.50
N PRO A 6 -2.05 -1.24 4.94
CA PRO A 6 -1.70 -1.02 3.55
C PRO A 6 -0.19 -1.17 3.30
N GLY A 7 0.16 -1.47 2.05
CA GLY A 7 1.51 -1.24 1.51
C GLY A 7 1.73 0.23 1.14
N PHE A 8 2.56 0.50 0.14
CA PHE A 8 2.69 1.86 -0.39
C PHE A 8 1.41 2.28 -1.10
N VAL A 9 0.72 3.27 -0.52
CA VAL A 9 -0.46 3.88 -1.14
C VAL A 9 -0.03 5.09 -1.97
N ARG A 10 -0.44 5.14 -3.24
CA ARG A 10 -0.12 6.23 -4.19
C ARG A 10 -0.87 7.52 -3.87
N THR A 11 -0.46 8.17 -2.79
CA THR A 11 -1.02 9.42 -2.30
C THR A 11 -0.22 10.62 -2.80
N PRO A 12 -0.75 11.85 -2.74
CA PRO A 12 0.03 13.06 -3.01
C PRO A 12 1.28 13.23 -2.14
N LEU A 13 1.33 12.59 -0.97
CA LEU A 13 2.53 12.55 -0.13
C LEU A 13 3.61 11.66 -0.75
N VAL A 14 3.26 10.43 -1.14
CA VAL A 14 4.20 9.50 -1.79
C VAL A 14 4.69 10.04 -3.12
N GLU A 15 3.81 10.66 -3.91
CA GLU A 15 4.18 11.32 -5.18
C GLU A 15 5.23 12.43 -4.98
N LYS A 16 5.16 13.18 -3.89
CA LYS A 16 6.17 14.20 -3.56
C LYS A 16 7.49 13.59 -3.07
N GLN A 17 7.45 12.42 -2.44
CA GLN A 17 8.64 11.74 -1.92
C GLN A 17 9.50 11.11 -3.02
N ILE A 18 8.90 10.67 -4.13
CA ILE A 18 9.63 10.04 -5.26
C ILE A 18 10.79 10.92 -5.78
N PRO A 19 10.59 12.19 -6.17
CA PRO A 19 11.69 13.03 -6.66
C PRO A 19 12.70 13.39 -5.57
N GLU A 20 12.27 13.53 -4.31
CA GLU A 20 13.15 13.82 -3.18
C GLU A 20 14.11 12.66 -2.91
N GLN A 21 13.58 11.43 -2.86
CA GLN A 21 14.36 10.21 -2.69
C GLN A 21 15.27 9.94 -3.88
N ALA A 22 14.81 10.19 -5.11
CA ALA A 22 15.62 10.04 -6.32
C ALA A 22 16.88 10.92 -6.24
N ARG A 23 16.71 12.17 -5.82
CA ARG A 23 17.81 13.13 -5.61
C ARG A 23 18.75 12.68 -4.49
N GLU A 24 18.23 12.18 -3.36
CA GLU A 24 19.04 11.76 -2.22
C GLU A 24 19.84 10.48 -2.48
N LEU A 25 19.25 9.54 -3.22
CA LEU A 25 19.85 8.25 -3.54
C LEU A 25 20.68 8.29 -4.82
N GLY A 26 20.58 9.37 -5.62
CA GLY A 26 21.32 9.52 -6.87
C GLY A 26 20.86 8.56 -7.98
N ILE A 27 19.59 8.15 -7.94
CA ILE A 27 18.98 7.20 -8.89
C ILE A 27 17.77 7.84 -9.60
N SER A 28 17.28 7.22 -10.66
CA SER A 28 16.07 7.70 -11.35
C SER A 28 14.80 7.53 -10.50
N GLN A 29 13.75 8.30 -10.80
CA GLN A 29 12.45 8.14 -10.13
C GLN A 29 11.86 6.74 -10.35
N ASP A 30 12.03 6.17 -11.56
CA ASP A 30 11.60 4.81 -11.87
C ASP A 30 12.36 3.77 -11.02
N GLU A 31 13.65 3.99 -10.77
CA GLU A 31 14.43 3.15 -9.86
C GLU A 31 14.00 3.30 -8.41
N VAL A 32 13.62 4.50 -7.95
CA VAL A 32 13.01 4.67 -6.61
C VAL A 32 11.74 3.84 -6.50
N ILE A 33 10.83 3.99 -7.48
CA ILE A 33 9.55 3.26 -7.47
C ILE A 33 9.81 1.76 -7.44
N LYS A 34 10.66 1.25 -8.35
CA LYS A 34 10.89 -0.18 -8.50
C LYS A 34 11.73 -0.80 -7.37
N ASN A 35 12.84 -0.16 -7.00
CA ASN A 35 13.87 -0.76 -6.15
C ASN A 35 13.79 -0.28 -4.69
N VAL A 36 13.06 0.79 -4.39
CA VAL A 36 12.91 1.32 -3.03
C VAL A 36 11.49 1.13 -2.53
N MET A 37 10.49 1.57 -3.29
CA MET A 37 9.10 1.52 -2.85
C MET A 37 8.48 0.14 -3.08
N LEU A 38 8.52 -0.38 -4.30
CA LEU A 38 7.76 -1.56 -4.69
C LEU A 38 8.60 -2.85 -4.71
N LYS A 39 9.84 -2.78 -4.24
CA LYS A 39 10.83 -3.87 -4.31
C LYS A 39 10.32 -5.19 -3.74
N ASP A 40 9.63 -5.12 -2.62
CA ASP A 40 9.17 -6.31 -1.89
C ASP A 40 7.71 -6.67 -2.22
N THR A 41 7.05 -5.91 -3.09
CA THR A 41 5.73 -6.28 -3.61
C THR A 41 5.87 -7.39 -4.64
N VAL A 42 4.85 -8.24 -4.75
CA VAL A 42 4.85 -9.39 -5.67
C VAL A 42 4.64 -8.94 -7.12
N ASP A 43 3.81 -7.92 -7.34
CA ASP A 43 3.40 -7.46 -8.67
C ASP A 43 4.04 -6.13 -9.10
N GLY A 44 4.71 -5.42 -8.19
CA GLY A 44 5.30 -4.12 -8.51
C GLY A 44 4.26 -3.01 -8.65
N GLU A 45 3.10 -3.12 -8.01
CA GLU A 45 2.03 -2.14 -8.07
C GLU A 45 1.85 -1.35 -6.76
N PHE A 46 1.43 -0.09 -6.91
CA PHE A 46 0.99 0.70 -5.78
C PHE A 46 -0.45 0.36 -5.43
N THR A 47 -0.73 0.30 -4.13
CA THR A 47 -2.11 0.35 -3.65
C THR A 47 -2.68 1.74 -3.90
N THR A 48 -3.96 1.83 -4.28
CA THR A 48 -4.64 3.11 -4.46
C THR A 48 -5.48 3.48 -3.25
N THR A 49 -5.84 4.76 -3.12
CA THR A 49 -6.81 5.19 -2.10
C THR A 49 -8.19 4.57 -2.32
N ALA A 50 -8.54 4.25 -3.56
CA ALA A 50 -9.79 3.58 -3.91
C ALA A 50 -9.81 2.12 -3.40
N ASP A 51 -8.70 1.40 -3.50
CA ASP A 51 -8.59 0.03 -2.97
C ASP A 51 -8.83 0.00 -1.45
N ILE A 52 -8.22 0.95 -0.72
CA ILE A 52 -8.39 1.07 0.73
C ILE A 52 -9.82 1.47 1.09
N ALA A 53 -10.43 2.40 0.35
CA ALA A 53 -11.81 2.80 0.56
C ALA A 53 -12.78 1.63 0.32
N ASN A 54 -12.58 0.86 -0.75
CA ASN A 54 -13.39 -0.32 -1.07
C ASN A 54 -13.24 -1.41 -0.01
N LEU A 55 -12.01 -1.65 0.49
CA LEU A 55 -11.79 -2.59 1.58
C LEU A 55 -12.47 -2.14 2.88
N ALA A 56 -12.38 -0.85 3.23
CA ALA A 56 -13.07 -0.31 4.39
C ALA A 56 -14.59 -0.49 4.28
N LEU A 57 -15.16 -0.22 3.09
CA LEU A 57 -16.58 -0.45 2.81
C LEU A 57 -16.96 -1.92 2.93
N PHE A 58 -16.16 -2.84 2.38
CA PHE A 58 -16.36 -4.28 2.50
C PHE A 58 -16.41 -4.73 3.96
N LEU A 59 -15.46 -4.27 4.78
CA LEU A 59 -15.40 -4.60 6.20
C LEU A 59 -16.59 -4.02 6.98
N ALA A 60 -17.04 -2.81 6.63
CA ALA A 60 -18.21 -2.17 7.26
C ALA A 60 -19.54 -2.82 6.84
N ALA A 61 -19.61 -3.35 5.62
CA ALA A 61 -20.82 -3.96 5.06
C ALA A 61 -20.95 -5.46 5.39
N PHE A 62 -19.97 -6.05 6.08
CA PHE A 62 -20.01 -7.48 6.39
C PHE A 62 -21.26 -7.81 7.23
N PRO A 63 -22.07 -8.82 6.86
CA PRO A 63 -23.44 -8.97 7.37
C PRO A 63 -23.53 -9.45 8.83
N SER A 64 -22.40 -9.68 9.49
CA SER A 64 -22.33 -10.12 10.87
C SER A 64 -21.06 -9.62 11.57
N ASN A 65 -20.95 -9.84 12.87
CA ASN A 65 -19.72 -9.48 13.61
C ASN A 65 -18.62 -10.55 13.52
N ALA A 66 -18.80 -11.62 12.73
CA ALA A 66 -17.83 -12.71 12.65
C ALA A 66 -16.47 -12.24 12.12
N LEU A 67 -16.45 -11.28 11.19
CA LEU A 67 -15.23 -10.68 10.66
C LEU A 67 -14.77 -9.50 11.55
N THR A 68 -14.38 -9.81 12.78
CA THR A 68 -13.86 -8.83 13.76
C THR A 68 -12.49 -9.24 14.30
N GLY A 69 -11.71 -8.28 14.75
CA GLY A 69 -10.40 -8.51 15.37
C GLY A 69 -9.28 -8.85 14.38
N GLN A 70 -9.48 -8.57 13.09
CA GLN A 70 -8.53 -8.93 12.05
C GLN A 70 -7.61 -7.76 11.67
N SER A 71 -6.39 -8.12 11.28
CA SER A 71 -5.44 -7.26 10.57
C SER A 71 -5.47 -7.64 9.10
N ILE A 72 -6.06 -6.78 8.27
CA ILE A 72 -6.21 -7.04 6.84
C ILE A 72 -5.07 -6.38 6.08
N ILE A 73 -4.21 -7.20 5.50
CA ILE A 73 -3.02 -6.76 4.76
C ILE A 73 -3.43 -6.48 3.30
N ALA A 74 -3.34 -5.22 2.89
CA ALA A 74 -3.60 -4.77 1.52
C ALA A 74 -2.32 -4.14 0.95
N SER A 75 -1.34 -4.99 0.62
CA SER A 75 0.04 -4.54 0.40
C SER A 75 0.71 -5.13 -0.84
N HIS A 76 -0.05 -5.76 -1.75
CA HIS A 76 0.53 -6.46 -2.91
C HIS A 76 1.58 -7.51 -2.50
N GLY A 77 1.39 -8.16 -1.36
CA GLY A 77 2.26 -9.24 -0.88
C GLY A 77 3.57 -8.79 -0.22
N TRP A 78 3.75 -7.49 0.10
CA TRP A 78 4.97 -6.99 0.75
C TRP A 78 5.37 -7.79 2.01
N CYS A 79 4.42 -8.22 2.83
CA CYS A 79 4.70 -8.93 4.09
C CYS A 79 4.60 -10.46 4.00
N MET A 80 4.82 -11.06 2.82
CA MET A 80 4.61 -12.51 2.59
C MET A 80 5.90 -13.35 2.53
N ASN A 81 7.07 -12.74 2.77
CA ASN A 81 8.38 -13.42 2.79
C ASN A 81 8.77 -13.95 4.17
#